data_AF-A0A961IQ97-F1
#
_entry.id   AF-A0A961IQ97-F1
#
_cell.length_a   1.000
_cell.length_b   1.000
_cell.length_c   1.000
_cell.angle_alpha   90.00
_cell.angle_beta   90.00
_cell.angle_gamma   90.00
#
_symmetry.space_group_name_H-M   'P 1'
#
loop_
_entity.id
_entity.type
_entity.pdbx_description
1 polymer ?
#
loop_
_entity_poly.entity_id
_entity_poly.type
_entity_poly.pdbx_seq_one_letter_code
_entity_poly.pdbx_strand_id
1 'polypeptide(L)'
;MPFRSICVNHLRLLLAIVLLSILGSGCGGNGDDPTVAEQANLRYVTASSGLVLRSNPDRNAERLTAIPAGHAVQLIEEKPEEVNINGTTGHWCYVRFGEQQGWVFGAYLTAQAPAVPVGRANVECYRFQSDTTTATLRLETTGSQVRGEVEAVIQDAANSYFSSYSQHFTGQRDGQDLRVEIVTEIEDDIQNANQVWHLEGQELTADGNRFRKVQCQGQ
;
A
#
# COMPACT_ATOMS: atom_id res chain seq x y z
N MET A 1 -38.39 46.23 -14.91
CA MET A 1 -38.23 46.91 -13.61
C MET A 1 -36.89 46.52 -13.01
N PRO A 2 -36.19 47.44 -12.35
CA PRO A 2 -34.75 47.62 -12.52
C PRO A 2 -33.96 47.31 -11.24
N PHE A 3 -32.65 47.10 -11.34
CA PHE A 3 -31.69 47.84 -10.48
C PHE A 3 -30.33 47.93 -11.17
N ARG A 4 -29.85 49.17 -11.25
CA ARG A 4 -28.57 49.65 -11.79
C ARG A 4 -27.51 49.62 -10.69
N SER A 5 -26.22 49.52 -11.05
CA SER A 5 -25.14 50.48 -10.69
C SER A 5 -23.74 49.84 -10.76
N ILE A 6 -22.61 50.50 -11.06
CA ILE A 6 -22.22 51.84 -11.59
C ILE A 6 -20.70 51.76 -11.89
N CYS A 7 -20.26 52.48 -12.93
CA CYS A 7 -18.92 53.03 -13.23
C CYS A 7 -17.65 52.15 -13.28
N VAL A 8 -17.09 52.05 -14.49
CA VAL A 8 -15.65 52.28 -14.69
C VAL A 8 -15.47 53.42 -15.68
N ASN A 9 -14.83 54.47 -15.18
CA ASN A 9 -14.37 55.65 -15.90
C ASN A 9 -13.08 55.28 -16.64
N HIS A 10 -13.05 55.38 -17.98
CA HIS A 10 -11.86 55.88 -18.67
C HIS A 10 -12.17 56.27 -20.12
N LEU A 11 -12.38 57.58 -20.28
CA LEU A 11 -12.33 58.30 -21.53
C LEU A 11 -10.87 58.45 -22.00
N ARG A 12 -10.68 58.39 -23.33
CA ARG A 12 -9.53 58.74 -24.22
C ARG A 12 -9.06 57.49 -25.00
N LEU A 13 -9.64 57.13 -26.14
CA LEU A 13 -9.67 57.77 -27.46
C LEU A 13 -8.29 57.80 -28.17
N LEU A 14 -8.22 56.94 -29.20
CA LEU A 14 -7.42 56.96 -30.45
C LEU A 14 -6.00 56.35 -30.52
N LEU A 15 -5.98 55.17 -31.15
CA LEU A 15 -5.34 54.87 -32.45
C LEU A 15 -3.80 54.75 -32.52
N ALA A 16 -3.30 53.51 -32.53
CA ALA A 16 -2.28 53.06 -33.48
C ALA A 16 -2.21 51.52 -33.50
N ILE A 17 -2.57 50.96 -34.66
CA ILE A 17 -2.40 49.55 -35.01
C ILE A 17 -0.90 49.30 -35.20
N VAL A 18 -0.33 48.36 -34.44
CA VAL A 18 0.88 47.63 -34.85
C VAL A 18 0.60 46.15 -34.65
N LEU A 19 0.35 45.48 -35.78
CA LEU A 19 0.37 44.03 -35.91
C LEU A 19 1.82 43.54 -35.73
N LEU A 20 2.07 42.75 -34.69
CA LEU A 20 3.22 41.84 -34.66
C LEU A 20 2.83 40.55 -33.93
N SER A 21 2.54 39.55 -34.74
CA SER A 21 2.31 38.14 -34.39
C SER A 21 3.53 37.50 -33.71
N ILE A 22 3.32 36.67 -32.67
CA ILE A 22 3.99 35.37 -32.43
C ILE A 22 3.14 34.54 -31.43
N LEU A 23 3.07 33.24 -31.71
CA LEU A 23 2.37 32.15 -31.01
C LEU A 23 2.87 31.89 -29.58
N GLY A 24 2.00 31.34 -28.73
CA GLY A 24 2.37 30.73 -27.45
C GLY A 24 1.19 30.22 -26.63
N SER A 25 0.73 29.01 -26.92
CA SER A 25 -0.11 28.20 -26.02
C SER A 25 0.65 27.91 -24.73
N GLY A 26 -0.03 27.93 -23.58
CA GLY A 26 0.55 27.42 -22.35
C GLY A 26 -0.36 27.58 -21.13
N CYS A 27 -1.22 26.59 -20.88
CA CYS A 27 -1.77 26.35 -19.54
C CYS A 27 -0.61 26.03 -18.59
N GLY A 28 -0.27 26.95 -17.70
CA GLY A 28 0.63 26.69 -16.57
C GLY A 28 -0.14 26.02 -15.44
N GLY A 29 -0.22 24.69 -15.47
CA GLY A 29 -0.50 23.90 -14.27
C GLY A 29 0.77 23.84 -13.44
N ASN A 30 0.75 24.43 -12.25
CA ASN A 30 1.78 24.16 -11.24
C ASN A 30 1.45 22.80 -10.61
N GLY A 31 1.97 21.74 -11.21
CA GLY A 31 2.21 20.48 -10.52
C GLY A 31 3.63 20.50 -10.00
N ASP A 32 3.79 20.47 -8.68
CA ASP A 32 5.07 20.29 -8.01
C ASP A 32 5.61 18.90 -8.36
N ASP A 33 6.36 18.81 -9.46
CA ASP A 33 7.17 17.64 -9.81
C ASP A 33 8.39 17.62 -8.88
N PRO A 34 8.55 16.61 -8.01
CA PRO A 34 9.72 16.54 -7.13
C PRO A 34 10.99 16.51 -7.98
N THR A 35 11.89 17.43 -7.68
CA THR A 35 13.11 17.65 -8.47
C THR A 35 13.90 16.34 -8.66
N VAL A 36 14.51 16.17 -9.84
CA VAL A 36 15.31 14.98 -10.22
C VAL A 36 16.39 14.59 -9.18
N ALA A 37 16.84 15.53 -8.34
CA ALA A 37 17.76 15.27 -7.23
C ALA A 37 17.13 14.49 -6.06
N GLU A 38 15.82 14.65 -5.81
CA GLU A 38 15.09 13.97 -4.73
C GLU A 38 14.85 12.49 -5.04
N GLN A 39 14.69 12.16 -6.33
CA GLN A 39 14.52 10.78 -6.78
C GLN A 39 15.83 9.97 -6.71
N ALA A 40 16.99 10.61 -6.87
CA ALA A 40 18.30 9.93 -6.83
C ALA A 40 18.64 9.34 -5.43
N ASN A 41 18.08 9.94 -4.37
CA ASN A 41 18.33 9.54 -3.00
C ASN A 41 17.19 8.71 -2.38
N LEU A 42 16.20 8.31 -3.17
CA LEU A 42 15.15 7.45 -2.68
C LEU A 42 15.68 6.04 -2.40
N ARG A 43 15.27 5.44 -1.29
CA ARG A 43 15.52 4.04 -0.92
C ARG A 43 14.24 3.38 -0.47
N TYR A 44 14.15 2.07 -0.62
CA TYR A 44 12.98 1.27 -0.28
C TYR A 44 13.31 0.24 0.79
N VAL A 45 12.40 0.05 1.73
CA VAL A 45 12.57 -0.90 2.83
C VAL A 45 12.37 -2.33 2.35
N THR A 46 13.36 -3.21 2.59
CA THR A 46 13.29 -4.63 2.22
C THR A 46 12.94 -5.56 3.39
N ALA A 47 13.00 -5.06 4.63
CA ALA A 47 12.64 -5.84 5.82
C ALA A 47 11.13 -6.13 5.84
N SER A 48 10.75 -7.42 5.76
CA SER A 48 9.35 -7.87 5.71
C SER A 48 8.54 -7.49 6.95
N SER A 49 9.18 -7.44 8.12
CA SER A 49 8.57 -6.98 9.39
C SER A 49 8.57 -5.45 9.55
N GLY A 50 9.01 -4.71 8.53
CA GLY A 50 9.27 -3.28 8.61
C GLY A 50 10.66 -2.96 9.19
N LEU A 51 11.10 -1.72 8.96
CA LEU A 51 12.41 -1.22 9.35
C LEU A 51 12.27 -0.15 10.42
N VAL A 52 12.86 -0.38 11.58
CA VAL A 52 12.76 0.53 12.71
C VAL A 52 13.60 1.79 12.47
N LEU A 53 12.96 2.95 12.51
CA LEU A 53 13.59 4.27 12.54
C LEU A 53 13.99 4.60 13.98
N ARG A 54 15.27 4.93 14.19
CA ARG A 54 15.85 5.13 15.52
C ARG A 54 16.35 6.55 15.71
N SER A 55 16.42 7.00 16.97
CA SER A 55 16.95 8.32 17.28
C SER A 55 18.45 8.46 17.01
N ASN A 56 19.21 7.37 17.12
CA ASN A 56 20.66 7.32 16.95
C ASN A 56 21.09 6.05 16.18
N PRO A 57 22.30 6.01 15.59
CA PRO A 57 22.84 4.86 14.85
C PRO A 57 23.32 3.76 15.81
N ASP A 58 22.42 3.27 16.63
CA ASP A 58 22.64 2.23 17.63
C ASP A 58 21.41 1.30 17.67
N ARG A 59 21.65 -0.01 17.70
CA ARG A 59 20.59 -1.03 17.78
C ARG A 59 19.73 -0.94 19.04
N ASN A 60 20.22 -0.28 20.08
CA ASN A 60 19.55 -0.09 21.36
C ASN A 60 18.96 1.33 21.52
N ALA A 61 19.17 2.22 20.54
CA ALA A 61 18.57 3.54 20.57
C ALA A 61 17.04 3.49 20.55
N GLU A 62 16.43 4.57 21.03
CA GLU A 62 14.98 4.79 21.02
C GLU A 62 14.40 4.52 19.64
N ARG A 63 13.27 3.81 19.62
CA ARG A 63 12.52 3.49 18.41
C ARG A 63 11.51 4.60 18.19
N LEU A 64 11.72 5.42 17.16
CA LEU A 64 10.82 6.52 16.81
C LEU A 64 9.55 5.99 16.13
N THR A 65 9.73 5.13 15.13
CA THR A 65 8.64 4.43 14.42
C THR A 65 9.15 3.19 13.70
N ALA A 66 8.25 2.42 13.09
CA ALA A 66 8.57 1.36 12.14
C ALA A 66 8.09 1.77 10.74
N ILE A 67 9.02 1.78 9.78
CA ILE A 67 8.74 2.05 8.38
C ILE A 67 8.28 0.73 7.75
N PRO A 68 7.06 0.64 7.17
CA PRO A 68 6.59 -0.64 6.68
C PRO A 68 7.38 -1.10 5.44
N ALA A 69 7.37 -2.41 5.19
CA ALA A 69 8.04 -3.00 4.04
C ALA A 69 7.63 -2.32 2.72
N GLY A 70 8.58 -2.18 1.81
CA GLY A 70 8.42 -1.56 0.50
C GLY A 70 8.30 -0.02 0.51
N HIS A 71 8.08 0.62 1.67
CA HIS A 71 7.92 2.06 1.71
C HIS A 71 9.23 2.77 1.33
N ALA A 72 9.06 3.91 0.68
CA ALA A 72 10.17 4.78 0.30
C ALA A 72 10.63 5.64 1.49
N VAL A 73 11.94 5.87 1.57
CA VAL A 73 12.58 6.84 2.44
C VAL A 73 13.54 7.69 1.62
N GLN A 74 13.77 8.92 2.05
CA GLN A 74 14.84 9.76 1.48
C GLN A 74 16.12 9.50 2.24
N LEU A 75 17.15 8.97 1.57
CA LEU A 75 18.49 8.83 2.14
C LEU A 75 19.15 10.20 2.25
N ILE A 76 19.57 10.57 3.46
CA ILE A 76 20.22 11.85 3.74
C ILE A 76 21.72 11.64 3.97
N GLU A 77 22.07 10.65 4.78
CA GLU A 77 23.45 10.36 5.16
C GLU A 77 23.65 8.85 5.30
N GLU A 78 24.85 8.36 5.00
CA GLU A 78 25.30 7.02 5.32
C GLU A 78 26.63 7.11 6.08
N LYS A 79 26.71 6.43 7.22
CA LYS A 79 27.96 6.37 7.97
C LYS A 79 28.94 5.41 7.30
N PRO A 80 30.24 5.76 7.22
CA PRO A 80 31.25 4.91 6.59
C PRO A 80 31.56 3.64 7.41
N GLU A 81 31.22 3.62 8.70
CA GLU A 81 31.42 2.46 9.56
C GLU A 81 30.44 1.35 9.18
N GLU A 82 31.00 0.18 8.87
CA GLU A 82 30.25 -1.04 8.64
C GLU A 82 30.03 -1.75 9.97
N VAL A 83 28.78 -2.18 10.22
CA VAL A 83 28.41 -2.91 11.43
C VAL A 83 27.75 -4.22 11.06
N ASN A 84 27.98 -5.25 11.88
CA ASN A 84 27.27 -6.52 11.79
C ASN A 84 26.19 -6.59 12.88
N ILE A 85 24.93 -6.72 12.46
CA ILE A 85 23.78 -6.86 13.33
C ILE A 85 23.12 -8.19 13.00
N ASN A 86 23.14 -9.14 13.95
CA ASN A 86 22.55 -10.46 13.81
C ASN A 86 22.98 -11.22 12.53
N GLY A 87 24.28 -11.14 12.18
CA GLY A 87 24.83 -11.82 11.01
C GLY A 87 24.60 -11.08 9.68
N THR A 88 23.88 -9.97 9.70
CA THR A 88 23.71 -9.09 8.52
C THR A 88 24.66 -7.91 8.65
N THR A 89 25.42 -7.64 7.59
CA THR A 89 26.40 -6.55 7.55
C THR A 89 25.86 -5.37 6.76
N GLY A 90 26.12 -4.15 7.22
CA GLY A 90 25.79 -2.92 6.50
C GLY A 90 26.11 -1.66 7.29
N HIS A 91 25.62 -0.52 6.80
CA HIS A 91 25.89 0.80 7.37
C HIS A 91 24.68 1.36 8.11
N TRP A 92 24.89 2.34 8.98
CA TRP A 92 23.80 3.15 9.50
C TRP A 92 23.48 4.29 8.53
N CYS A 93 22.21 4.42 8.17
CA CYS A 93 21.73 5.44 7.25
C CYS A 93 20.79 6.40 7.97
N TYR A 94 21.04 7.70 7.89
CA TYR A 94 20.09 8.72 8.30
C TYR A 94 19.10 8.97 7.16
N VAL A 95 17.82 8.84 7.45
CA VAL A 95 16.75 8.91 6.45
C VAL A 95 15.61 9.82 6.91
N ARG A 96 14.84 10.34 5.95
CA ARG A 96 13.54 10.97 6.18
C ARG A 96 12.42 10.02 5.75
N PHE A 97 11.42 9.87 6.61
CA PHE A 97 10.17 9.16 6.35
C PHE A 97 8.99 10.03 6.79
N GLY A 98 8.26 10.58 5.82
CA GLY A 98 7.25 11.60 6.09
C GLY A 98 7.86 12.81 6.81
N GLU A 99 7.28 13.18 7.95
CA GLU A 99 7.77 14.27 8.80
C GLU A 99 8.89 13.83 9.78
N GLN A 100 9.17 12.54 9.88
CA GLN A 100 10.17 12.00 10.81
C GLN A 100 11.53 11.83 10.13
N GLN A 101 12.59 11.99 10.92
CA GLN A 101 13.96 11.71 10.51
C GLN A 101 14.67 10.91 11.59
N GLY A 102 15.57 10.02 11.19
CA GLY A 102 16.26 9.14 12.12
C GLY A 102 17.18 8.16 11.40
N TRP A 103 17.74 7.25 12.17
CA TRP A 103 18.70 6.25 11.73
C TRP A 103 18.03 4.90 11.49
N VAL A 104 18.34 4.27 10.36
CA VAL A 104 17.96 2.91 10.04
C VAL A 104 19.20 2.09 9.69
N PHE A 105 19.10 0.77 9.85
CA PHE A 105 20.16 -0.12 9.39
C PHE A 105 20.05 -0.32 7.88
N GLY A 106 21.00 0.25 7.15
CA GLY A 106 21.02 0.37 5.68
C GLY A 106 21.09 -0.95 4.92
N ALA A 107 21.45 -2.06 5.58
CA ALA A 107 21.37 -3.39 4.98
C ALA A 107 19.95 -3.77 4.53
N TYR A 108 18.93 -3.11 5.08
CA TYR A 108 17.52 -3.29 4.71
C TYR A 108 16.97 -2.18 3.79
N LEU A 109 17.85 -1.45 3.12
CA LEU A 109 17.51 -0.45 2.11
C LEU A 109 17.97 -0.89 0.72
N THR A 110 17.17 -0.59 -0.29
CA THR A 110 17.56 -0.76 -1.71
C THR A 110 17.20 0.47 -2.53
N ALA A 111 17.97 0.76 -3.58
CA ALA A 111 17.60 1.79 -4.56
C ALA A 111 16.51 1.30 -5.53
N GLN A 112 16.31 -0.01 -5.64
CA GLN A 112 15.32 -0.59 -6.55
C GLN A 112 13.91 -0.45 -5.98
N ALA A 113 13.05 0.24 -6.73
CA ALA A 113 11.64 0.33 -6.39
C ALA A 113 10.99 -1.06 -6.36
N PRO A 114 10.05 -1.33 -5.42
CA PRO A 114 9.27 -2.54 -5.45
C PRO A 114 8.46 -2.60 -6.75
N ALA A 115 8.25 -3.81 -7.28
CA ALA A 115 7.49 -4.01 -8.51
C ALA A 115 6.03 -3.52 -8.43
N VAL A 116 5.50 -3.36 -7.21
CA VAL A 116 4.16 -2.83 -6.93
C VAL A 116 4.31 -1.56 -6.07
N PRO A 117 3.80 -0.39 -6.53
CA PRO A 117 3.85 0.85 -5.76
C PRO A 117 3.15 0.72 -4.42
N VAL A 118 3.86 1.11 -3.36
CA VAL A 118 3.29 1.17 -2.01
C VAL A 118 2.20 2.25 -1.95
N GLY A 119 1.06 1.89 -1.37
CA GLY A 119 -0.13 2.76 -1.31
C GLY A 119 -1.22 2.43 -2.32
N ARG A 120 -1.03 1.42 -3.18
CA ARG A 120 -2.11 0.77 -3.93
C ARG A 120 -2.10 -0.72 -3.61
N ALA A 121 -3.00 -1.15 -2.73
CA ALA A 121 -3.20 -2.58 -2.50
C ALA A 121 -3.54 -3.24 -3.83
N ASN A 122 -2.85 -4.34 -4.16
CA ASN A 122 -3.35 -5.24 -5.19
C ASN A 122 -4.55 -5.97 -4.61
N VAL A 123 -5.71 -5.83 -5.24
CA VAL A 123 -6.95 -6.47 -4.82
C VAL A 123 -7.23 -7.63 -5.76
N GLU A 124 -7.25 -8.83 -5.22
CA GLU A 124 -7.56 -10.06 -5.94
C GLU A 124 -8.77 -10.72 -5.27
N CYS A 125 -9.74 -11.17 -6.07
CA CYS A 125 -10.91 -11.85 -5.54
C CYS A 125 -10.92 -13.30 -5.99
N TYR A 126 -11.34 -14.19 -5.10
CA TYR A 126 -11.43 -15.61 -5.34
C TYR A 126 -12.78 -16.14 -4.89
N ARG A 127 -13.22 -17.25 -5.50
CA ARG A 127 -14.47 -17.92 -5.16
C ARG A 127 -14.25 -19.40 -4.96
N PHE A 128 -14.83 -19.93 -3.90
CA PHE A 128 -15.04 -21.36 -3.68
C PHE A 128 -16.52 -21.68 -3.82
N GLN A 129 -16.83 -22.82 -4.42
CA GLN A 129 -18.20 -23.29 -4.57
C GLN A 129 -18.24 -24.82 -4.53
N SER A 130 -19.14 -25.35 -3.71
CA SER A 130 -19.53 -26.76 -3.62
C SER A 130 -21.06 -26.88 -3.69
N ASP A 131 -21.58 -28.08 -3.49
CA ASP A 131 -23.03 -28.33 -3.47
C ASP A 131 -23.74 -27.61 -2.31
N THR A 132 -23.04 -27.41 -1.18
CA THR A 132 -23.62 -26.83 0.04
C THR A 132 -23.00 -25.51 0.44
N THR A 133 -21.88 -25.09 -0.15
CA THR A 133 -21.16 -23.90 0.30
C THR A 133 -20.74 -23.04 -0.87
N THR A 134 -20.94 -21.73 -0.72
CA THR A 134 -20.31 -20.72 -1.56
C THR A 134 -19.51 -19.78 -0.67
N ALA A 135 -18.26 -19.52 -1.02
CA ALA A 135 -17.44 -18.54 -0.33
C ALA A 135 -16.74 -17.60 -1.32
N THR A 136 -16.67 -16.32 -0.97
CA THR A 136 -15.92 -15.30 -1.70
C THR A 136 -14.83 -14.75 -0.80
N LEU A 137 -13.61 -14.71 -1.32
CA LEU A 137 -12.43 -14.21 -0.64
C LEU A 137 -11.91 -12.98 -1.37
N ARG A 138 -11.72 -11.88 -0.63
CA ARG A 138 -11.09 -10.66 -1.14
C ARG A 138 -9.72 -10.51 -0.47
N LEU A 139 -8.66 -10.63 -1.26
CA LEU A 139 -7.26 -10.52 -0.84
C LEU A 139 -6.70 -9.15 -1.23
N GLU A 140 -6.28 -8.39 -0.23
CA GLU A 140 -5.47 -7.19 -0.42
C GLU A 140 -4.00 -7.49 -0.13
N THR A 141 -3.12 -7.16 -1.07
CA THR A 141 -1.67 -7.29 -0.90
C THR A 141 -0.98 -5.94 -1.01
N THR A 142 -0.19 -5.56 -0.01
CA THR A 142 0.68 -4.38 -0.02
C THR A 142 2.10 -4.79 0.36
N GLY A 143 2.99 -4.89 -0.63
CA GLY A 143 4.31 -5.50 -0.41
C GLY A 143 4.15 -6.97 0.02
N SER A 144 4.75 -7.34 1.16
CA SER A 144 4.57 -8.67 1.76
C SER A 144 3.33 -8.77 2.65
N GLN A 145 2.72 -7.65 3.05
CA GLN A 145 1.57 -7.68 3.94
C GLN A 145 0.32 -8.10 3.16
N VAL A 146 -0.44 -9.03 3.72
CA VAL A 146 -1.75 -9.42 3.22
C VAL A 146 -2.83 -9.15 4.25
N ARG A 147 -4.02 -8.82 3.78
CA ARG A 147 -5.23 -8.77 4.59
C ARG A 147 -6.44 -9.04 3.72
N GLY A 148 -7.58 -9.29 4.32
CA GLY A 148 -8.79 -9.49 3.53
C GLY A 148 -9.95 -10.02 4.32
N GLU A 149 -10.95 -10.41 3.55
CA GLU A 149 -12.24 -10.87 4.05
C GLU A 149 -12.67 -12.14 3.30
N VAL A 150 -13.31 -13.04 4.04
CA VAL A 150 -14.04 -14.18 3.47
C VAL A 150 -15.50 -14.04 3.89
N GLU A 151 -16.40 -14.11 2.93
CA GLU A 151 -17.83 -14.26 3.18
C GLU A 151 -18.26 -15.62 2.68
N ALA A 152 -18.91 -16.42 3.53
CA ALA A 152 -19.35 -17.75 3.19
C ALA A 152 -20.82 -17.95 3.53
N VAL A 153 -21.53 -18.63 2.63
CA VAL A 153 -22.91 -19.07 2.79
C VAL A 153 -22.94 -20.59 2.67
N ILE A 154 -23.51 -21.23 3.68
CA ILE A 154 -23.78 -22.66 3.71
C ILE A 154 -25.28 -22.86 3.53
N GLN A 155 -25.66 -23.63 2.51
CA GLN A 155 -27.03 -23.97 2.19
C GLN A 155 -27.12 -25.48 1.92
N ASP A 156 -27.66 -26.22 2.87
CA ASP A 156 -28.02 -27.62 2.69
C ASP A 156 -29.55 -27.75 2.67
N ALA A 157 -30.09 -27.69 1.46
CA ALA A 157 -31.53 -27.75 1.22
C ALA A 157 -32.14 -29.11 1.62
N ALA A 158 -31.36 -30.20 1.55
CA ALA A 158 -31.86 -31.53 1.90
C ALA A 158 -32.18 -31.63 3.40
N ASN A 159 -31.43 -30.90 4.23
CA ASN A 159 -31.60 -30.86 5.68
C ASN A 159 -32.22 -29.54 6.19
N SER A 160 -32.71 -28.67 5.29
CA SER A 160 -33.25 -27.34 5.64
C SER A 160 -32.29 -26.50 6.51
N TYR A 161 -30.99 -26.63 6.25
CA TYR A 161 -29.94 -25.94 6.99
C TYR A 161 -29.41 -24.76 6.18
N PHE A 162 -29.36 -23.58 6.82
CA PHE A 162 -28.80 -22.36 6.26
C PHE A 162 -27.97 -21.67 7.34
N SER A 163 -26.73 -21.32 7.00
CA SER A 163 -25.85 -20.55 7.88
C SER A 163 -24.92 -19.70 7.02
N SER A 164 -24.30 -18.69 7.64
CA SER A 164 -23.28 -17.87 7.02
C SER A 164 -22.24 -17.49 8.05
N TYR A 165 -21.02 -17.27 7.59
CA TYR A 165 -19.96 -16.74 8.43
C TYR A 165 -19.12 -15.74 7.65
N SER A 166 -18.54 -14.79 8.39
CA SER A 166 -17.52 -13.87 7.89
C SER A 166 -16.18 -14.21 8.54
N GLN A 167 -15.11 -13.95 7.80
CA GLN A 167 -13.76 -14.01 8.32
C GLN A 167 -13.01 -12.75 7.96
N HIS A 168 -12.29 -12.20 8.93
CA HIS A 168 -11.26 -11.19 8.69
C HIS A 168 -9.91 -11.84 8.86
N PHE A 169 -8.97 -11.55 7.96
CA PHE A 169 -7.61 -12.07 8.09
C PHE A 169 -6.55 -11.00 7.84
N THR A 170 -5.42 -11.16 8.51
CA THR A 170 -4.20 -10.39 8.28
C THR A 170 -2.99 -11.32 8.28
N GLY A 171 -1.91 -10.94 7.60
CA GLY A 171 -0.76 -11.84 7.52
C GLY A 171 0.38 -11.33 6.65
N GLN A 172 1.27 -12.26 6.32
CA GLN A 172 2.42 -12.03 5.45
C GLN A 172 2.46 -13.05 4.32
N ARG A 173 2.89 -12.60 3.14
CA ARG A 173 3.17 -13.42 1.96
C ARG A 173 4.66 -13.69 1.84
N ASP A 174 5.00 -14.95 1.65
CA ASP A 174 6.36 -15.46 1.41
C ASP A 174 6.33 -16.38 0.19
N GLY A 175 6.70 -15.84 -0.97
CA GLY A 175 6.53 -16.52 -2.25
C GLY A 175 5.06 -16.85 -2.55
N GLN A 176 4.74 -18.16 -2.51
CA GLN A 176 3.41 -18.70 -2.74
C GLN A 176 2.60 -18.88 -1.46
N ASP A 177 3.24 -18.80 -0.28
CA ASP A 177 2.56 -19.06 0.98
C ASP A 177 2.06 -17.76 1.62
N LEU A 178 0.80 -17.78 2.06
CA LEU A 178 0.18 -16.72 2.87
C LEU A 178 0.06 -17.23 4.30
N ARG A 179 0.84 -16.69 5.23
CA ARG A 179 0.74 -16.99 6.66
C ARG A 179 -0.22 -15.99 7.28
N VAL A 180 -1.41 -16.44 7.66
CA VAL A 180 -2.53 -15.58 8.06
C VAL A 180 -3.05 -15.91 9.46
N GLU A 181 -3.36 -14.86 10.22
CA GLU A 181 -4.19 -14.90 11.42
C GLU A 181 -5.62 -14.56 11.00
N ILE A 182 -6.57 -15.40 11.41
CA ILE A 182 -7.97 -15.37 10.96
C ILE A 182 -8.86 -15.23 12.19
N VAL A 183 -9.80 -14.29 12.12
CA VAL A 183 -10.93 -14.14 13.03
C VAL A 183 -12.18 -14.55 12.26
N THR A 184 -12.88 -15.57 12.73
CA THR A 184 -14.17 -16.02 12.18
C THR A 184 -15.28 -15.57 13.09
N GLU A 185 -16.30 -14.94 12.53
CA GLU A 185 -17.51 -14.50 13.23
C GLU A 185 -18.69 -15.32 12.69
N ILE A 186 -19.35 -16.05 13.58
CA ILE A 186 -20.53 -16.86 13.29
C ILE A 186 -21.59 -16.49 14.30
N GLU A 187 -22.59 -15.71 13.88
CA GLU A 187 -23.62 -15.20 14.77
C GLU A 187 -22.99 -14.46 15.97
N ASP A 188 -23.10 -15.00 17.19
CA ASP A 188 -22.54 -14.41 18.42
C ASP A 188 -21.20 -15.05 18.85
N ASP A 189 -20.64 -15.96 18.05
CA ASP A 189 -19.40 -16.67 18.35
C ASP A 189 -18.21 -16.13 17.54
N ILE A 190 -17.07 -15.97 18.22
CA ILE A 190 -15.79 -15.56 17.62
C ILE A 190 -14.78 -16.68 17.78
N GLN A 191 -14.13 -17.06 16.68
CA GLN A 191 -13.08 -18.08 16.65
C GLN A 191 -11.82 -17.53 16.01
N ASN A 192 -10.66 -17.83 16.61
CA ASN A 192 -9.36 -17.38 16.12
C ASN A 192 -8.54 -18.58 15.65
N ALA A 193 -7.87 -18.45 14.50
CA ALA A 193 -7.01 -19.48 13.95
C ALA A 193 -5.79 -18.87 13.25
N ASN A 194 -4.68 -19.63 13.24
CA ASN A 194 -3.52 -19.33 12.40
C ASN A 194 -3.46 -20.39 11.30
N GLN A 195 -3.30 -19.95 10.04
CA GLN A 195 -3.26 -20.85 8.89
C GLN A 195 -2.15 -20.45 7.92
N VAL A 196 -1.75 -21.42 7.09
CA VAL A 196 -0.91 -21.20 5.92
C VAL A 196 -1.72 -21.55 4.69
N TRP A 197 -2.00 -20.57 3.85
CA TRP A 197 -2.67 -20.76 2.57
C TRP A 197 -1.65 -20.78 1.44
N HIS A 198 -1.95 -21.49 0.36
CA HIS A 198 -1.04 -21.61 -0.77
C HIS A 198 -1.64 -21.01 -2.04
N LEU A 199 -0.93 -20.06 -2.64
CA LEU A 199 -1.33 -19.31 -3.83
C LEU A 199 -0.48 -19.73 -5.03
N GLU A 200 -1.12 -20.42 -5.98
CA GLU A 200 -0.49 -20.88 -7.21
C GLU A 200 -1.28 -20.41 -8.43
N GLY A 201 -0.69 -19.48 -9.20
CA GLY A 201 -1.32 -18.93 -10.40
C GLY A 201 -2.65 -18.23 -10.11
N GLN A 202 -3.75 -18.86 -10.54
CA GLN A 202 -5.12 -18.36 -10.35
C GLN A 202 -5.88 -19.10 -9.24
N GLU A 203 -5.21 -19.93 -8.45
CA GLU A 203 -5.84 -20.72 -7.40
C GLU A 203 -5.22 -20.44 -6.04
N LEU A 204 -6.10 -20.28 -5.05
CA LEU A 204 -5.73 -20.11 -3.64
C LEU A 204 -6.30 -21.30 -2.86
N THR A 205 -5.45 -22.06 -2.20
CA THR A 205 -5.85 -23.17 -1.33
C THR A 205 -5.85 -22.71 0.12
N ALA A 206 -7.04 -22.69 0.74
CA ALA A 206 -7.27 -22.25 2.10
C ALA A 206 -8.14 -23.29 2.82
N ASP A 207 -7.66 -23.79 3.97
CA ASP A 207 -8.33 -24.84 4.76
C ASP A 207 -8.81 -26.05 3.93
N GLY A 208 -7.94 -26.54 3.03
CA GLY A 208 -8.25 -27.65 2.11
C GLY A 208 -9.19 -27.29 0.95
N ASN A 209 -9.82 -26.12 0.96
CA ASN A 209 -10.68 -25.64 -0.11
C ASN A 209 -9.88 -24.91 -1.18
N ARG A 210 -10.21 -25.18 -2.45
CA ARG A 210 -9.58 -24.55 -3.60
C ARG A 210 -10.45 -23.41 -4.13
N PHE A 211 -10.02 -22.19 -3.87
CA PHE A 211 -10.63 -20.99 -4.41
C PHE A 211 -10.04 -20.68 -5.78
N ARG A 212 -10.88 -20.24 -6.72
CA ARG A 212 -10.46 -19.81 -8.06
C ARG A 212 -10.57 -18.30 -8.19
N LYS A 213 -9.60 -17.67 -8.82
CA LYS A 213 -9.60 -16.23 -9.08
C LYS A 213 -10.81 -15.84 -9.94
N VAL A 214 -11.49 -14.79 -9.53
CA VAL A 214 -12.66 -14.20 -10.21
C VAL A 214 -12.49 -12.69 -10.32
N GLN A 215 -13.35 -12.04 -11.10
CA GLN A 215 -13.45 -10.58 -11.05
C GLN A 215 -14.02 -10.17 -9.69
N CYS A 216 -13.41 -9.17 -9.06
CA CYS A 216 -13.99 -8.54 -7.88
C CYS A 216 -15.33 -7.92 -8.26
N GLN A 217 -16.39 -8.28 -7.55
CA GLN A 217 -17.68 -7.63 -7.74
C GLN A 217 -17.60 -6.21 -7.14
N GLY A 218 -18.12 -5.22 -7.88
CA GLY A 218 -18.17 -3.84 -7.43
C GLY A 218 -19.09 -3.70 -6.21
N GLN A 219 -18.64 -2.88 -5.26
CA GLN A 219 -19.32 -2.55 -4.01
C GLN A 219 -20.76 -2.08 -4.20
#